data_AF-A0A7W4LJT1-F1
#
_entry.id   AF-A0A7W4LJT1-F1
#
_cell.length_a   1.000
_cell.length_b   1.000
_cell.length_c   1.000
_cell.angle_alpha   90.00
_cell.angle_beta   90.00
_cell.angle_gamma   90.00
#
_symmetry.space_group_name_H-M   'P 1'
#
loop_
_entity.id
_entity.type
_entity.pdbx_description
1 polymer ?
#
loop_
_entity_poly.entity_id
_entity_poly.type
_entity_poly.pdbx_seq_one_letter_code
_entity_poly.pdbx_strand_id
1 'polypeptide(L)'
;MAVVSVQACTSWLTNPDATVSCAALEWHQAYLIPPEAAGYVDILVSGGFSPEAFAVGFGGTLLVFAIGLSGGMVASILRRMR
;
A
#
# COMPACT_ATOMS: atom_id res chain seq x y z
N MET A 1 -3.50 9.42 -10.80
CA MET A 1 -4.19 8.12 -10.91
C MET A 1 -4.74 8.00 -12.32
N ALA A 2 -4.29 7.02 -13.09
CA ALA A 2 -4.74 6.84 -14.47
C ALA A 2 -6.04 6.01 -14.50
N VAL A 3 -7.13 6.63 -14.94
CA VAL A 3 -8.30 5.88 -15.40
C VAL A 3 -7.98 5.26 -16.75
N VAL A 4 -8.43 4.03 -16.95
CA VAL A 4 -8.30 3.34 -18.24
C VAL A 4 -9.68 2.89 -18.72
N SER A 5 -9.82 2.74 -20.03
CA SER A 5 -11.02 2.16 -20.62
C SER A 5 -11.01 0.65 -20.40
N VAL A 6 -11.97 0.15 -19.62
CA VAL A 6 -12.24 -1.27 -19.48
C VAL A 6 -13.57 -1.60 -20.14
N GLN A 7 -13.63 -2.74 -20.81
CA GLN A 7 -14.88 -3.24 -21.38
C GLN A 7 -15.57 -4.09 -20.32
N ALA A 8 -16.78 -3.70 -19.90
CA ALA A 8 -17.58 -4.44 -18.94
C ALA A 8 -18.90 -4.90 -19.57
N CYS A 9 -19.41 -6.02 -19.08
CA CYS A 9 -20.72 -6.50 -19.47
C CYS A 9 -21.81 -5.79 -18.69
N THR A 10 -22.76 -5.15 -19.36
CA THR A 10 -23.87 -4.40 -18.74
C THR A 10 -25.19 -5.13 -18.80
N SER A 11 -25.33 -6.10 -19.70
CA SER A 11 -26.50 -6.98 -19.75
C SER A 11 -26.10 -8.44 -19.94
N TRP A 12 -26.77 -9.33 -19.21
CA TRP A 12 -26.49 -10.75 -19.18
C TRP A 12 -27.69 -11.52 -19.74
N LEU A 13 -27.43 -12.56 -20.51
CA LEU A 13 -28.44 -13.50 -20.99
C LEU A 13 -28.24 -14.85 -20.29
N THR A 14 -29.33 -15.45 -19.84
CA THR A 14 -29.34 -16.85 -19.42
C THR A 14 -29.75 -17.72 -20.59
N ASN A 15 -28.85 -18.61 -21.01
CA ASN A 15 -29.08 -19.52 -22.12
C ASN A 15 -29.97 -20.71 -21.69
N PRO A 16 -30.56 -21.45 -22.65
CA PRO A 16 -31.43 -22.59 -22.35
C PRO A 16 -30.72 -23.75 -21.62
N ASP A 17 -29.39 -23.80 -21.71
CA ASP A 17 -28.52 -24.75 -21.01
C ASP A 17 -28.12 -24.26 -19.60
N ALA A 18 -28.77 -23.21 -19.10
CA ALA A 18 -28.50 -22.54 -17.82
C ALA A 18 -27.12 -21.87 -17.72
N THR A 19 -26.39 -21.70 -18.83
CA THR A 19 -25.18 -20.88 -18.85
C THR A 19 -25.52 -19.40 -18.92
N VAL A 20 -24.64 -18.54 -18.39
CA VAL A 20 -24.79 -17.08 -18.45
C VAL A 20 -23.76 -16.53 -19.43
N SER A 21 -24.22 -15.82 -20.46
CA SER A 21 -23.38 -15.13 -21.44
C SER A 21 -23.61 -13.63 -21.41
N CYS A 22 -22.61 -12.86 -21.84
CA CYS A 22 -22.75 -11.42 -21.95
C CYS A 22 -23.56 -11.06 -23.20
N ALA A 23 -24.59 -10.23 -23.04
CA ALA A 23 -25.45 -9.77 -24.13
C ALA A 23 -25.07 -8.36 -24.64
N ALA A 24 -24.59 -7.48 -23.77
CA ALA A 24 -24.10 -6.15 -24.15
C ALA A 24 -22.82 -5.79 -23.41
N LEU A 25 -21.84 -5.33 -24.18
CA LEU A 25 -20.56 -4.84 -23.70
C LEU A 25 -20.53 -3.31 -23.83
N GLU A 26 -20.10 -2.64 -22.77
CA GLU A 26 -19.95 -1.19 -22.76
C GLU A 26 -18.57 -0.80 -22.22
N TRP A 27 -18.04 0.32 -22.72
CA TRP A 27 -16.76 0.85 -22.28
C TRP A 27 -16.98 1.78 -21.09
N HIS A 28 -16.32 1.48 -19.98
CA HIS A 28 -16.32 2.32 -18.79
C HIS A 28 -14.92 2.81 -18.48
N GLN A 29 -14.84 4.04 -17.96
CA GLN A 29 -13.62 4.54 -17.34
C GLN A 29 -13.56 4.02 -15.91
N ALA A 30 -12.59 3.17 -15.62
CA ALA A 30 -12.42 2.59 -14.30
C ALA A 30 -10.96 2.73 -13.83
N TYR A 31 -10.80 2.75 -12.51
CA TYR A 31 -9.51 2.55 -11.89
C TYR A 31 -9.22 1.05 -11.88
N LEU A 32 -8.15 0.62 -12.56
CA LEU A 32 -7.69 -0.78 -12.48
C LEU A 32 -7.17 -1.15 -11.10
N ILE A 33 -6.78 -0.14 -10.33
CA ILE A 33 -6.10 -0.30 -9.05
C ILE A 33 -6.95 0.43 -8.02
N PRO A 34 -7.41 -0.28 -6.97
CA PRO A 34 -8.16 0.34 -5.90
C PRO A 34 -7.39 1.53 -5.30
N PRO A 35 -8.05 2.61 -4.89
CA PRO A 35 -7.37 3.79 -4.35
C PRO A 35 -6.49 3.45 -3.14
N GLU A 36 -6.86 2.46 -2.33
CA GLU A 36 -6.08 1.92 -1.22
C GLU A 36 -4.75 1.26 -1.66
N ALA A 37 -4.67 0.75 -2.89
CA ALA A 37 -3.48 0.09 -3.43
C ALA A 37 -2.59 1.04 -4.27
N ALA A 38 -3.03 2.28 -4.50
CA ALA A 38 -2.33 3.23 -5.36
C ALA A 38 -0.91 3.57 -4.87
N GLY A 39 -0.69 3.62 -3.55
CA GLY A 39 0.63 3.88 -2.97
C GLY A 39 1.65 2.78 -3.27
N TYR A 40 1.23 1.51 -3.25
CA TYR A 40 2.12 0.38 -3.57
C TYR A 40 2.47 0.34 -5.05
N VAL A 41 1.54 0.72 -5.93
CA VAL A 41 1.78 0.74 -7.37
C VAL A 41 2.68 1.89 -7.78
N ASP A 42 2.56 3.05 -7.14
CA ASP A 42 3.51 4.14 -7.37
C ASP A 42 4.95 3.66 -7.06
N ILE A 43 5.15 2.99 -5.92
CA ILE A 43 6.45 2.40 -5.55
C ILE A 43 6.95 1.36 -6.56
N LEU A 44 6.05 0.53 -7.13
CA LEU A 44 6.37 -0.45 -8.17
C LEU A 44 6.77 0.19 -9.52
N VAL A 45 6.19 1.35 -9.86
CA VAL A 45 6.34 1.98 -11.19
C VAL A 45 7.43 3.04 -11.20
N SER A 46 7.49 3.91 -10.18
CA SER A 46 8.44 5.02 -10.09
C SER A 46 9.69 4.68 -9.27
N GLY A 47 9.69 3.53 -8.58
CA GLY A 47 10.74 3.10 -7.68
C GLY A 47 10.69 3.84 -6.35
N GLY A 48 10.67 3.10 -5.24
CA GLY A 48 10.58 3.67 -3.90
C GLY A 48 10.67 2.62 -2.79
N PHE A 49 10.53 3.04 -1.54
CA PHE A 49 10.46 2.14 -0.38
C PHE A 49 9.01 1.98 0.08
N SER A 50 8.61 0.77 0.49
CA SER A 50 7.31 0.62 1.15
C SER A 50 7.29 1.41 2.46
N PRO A 51 6.23 2.20 2.74
CA PRO A 51 6.13 2.99 3.97
C PRO A 51 6.28 2.13 5.22
N GLU A 52 5.74 0.90 5.15
CA GLU A 52 5.80 -0.10 6.21
C GLU A 52 7.23 -0.59 6.44
N ALA A 53 7.96 -0.97 5.38
CA ALA A 53 9.35 -1.40 5.51
C ALA A 53 10.26 -0.25 5.97
N PHE A 54 9.98 0.98 5.56
CA PHE A 54 10.67 2.17 6.04
C PHE A 54 10.44 2.38 7.55
N ALA A 55 9.18 2.29 8.01
CA ALA A 55 8.83 2.44 9.41
C ALA A 55 9.49 1.37 10.29
N VAL A 56 9.47 0.10 9.84
CA VAL A 56 10.09 -1.01 10.57
C VAL A 56 11.62 -0.92 10.57
N GLY A 57 12.23 -0.67 9.40
CA GLY A 57 13.68 -0.63 9.24
C GLY A 57 14.30 0.65 9.79
N PHE A 58 14.12 1.76 9.07
CA PHE A 58 14.76 3.03 9.41
C PHE A 58 14.15 3.65 10.67
N GLY A 59 12.81 3.70 10.75
CA GLY A 59 12.11 4.23 11.93
C GLY A 59 12.42 3.43 13.20
N GLY A 60 12.36 2.10 13.12
CA GLY A 60 12.71 1.21 14.22
C GLY A 60 14.16 1.39 14.69
N THR A 61 15.11 1.53 13.76
CA THR A 61 16.52 1.76 14.11
C THR A 61 16.71 3.08 14.86
N LEU A 62 16.09 4.16 14.38
CA LEU A 62 16.16 5.47 15.06
C LEU A 62 15.53 5.43 16.46
N LEU A 63 14.43 4.70 16.63
CA LEU A 63 13.78 4.54 17.92
C LEU A 63 14.69 3.83 18.94
N VAL A 64 15.29 2.70 18.53
CA VAL A 64 16.23 1.96 19.38
C VAL A 64 17.45 2.81 19.72
N PHE A 65 17.97 3.56 18.75
CA PHE A 65 19.07 4.51 18.98
C PHE A 65 18.69 5.58 20.03
N ALA A 66 17.52 6.20 19.90
CA ALA A 66 17.06 7.23 20.83
C ALA A 66 16.91 6.68 22.25
N ILE A 67 16.37 5.47 22.41
CA ILE A 67 16.24 4.79 23.70
C ILE A 67 17.64 4.51 24.30
N GLY A 68 18.56 3.97 23.50
CA GLY A 68 19.93 3.68 23.95
C GLY A 68 20.68 4.95 24.37
N LEU A 69 20.56 6.02 23.58
CA LEU A 69 21.19 7.31 23.85
C LEU A 69 20.66 7.94 25.16
N SER A 70 19.34 8.00 25.32
CA SER A 70 18.71 8.57 26.51
C SER A 70 19.01 7.75 27.77
N GLY A 71 18.94 6.42 27.69
CA GLY A 71 19.34 5.53 28.80
C GLY A 71 20.81 5.69 29.18
N GLY A 72 21.71 5.75 28.18
CA GLY A 72 23.14 5.98 28.40
C GLY A 72 23.43 7.34 29.04
N MET A 73 22.71 8.39 28.64
CA MET A 73 22.84 9.74 29.20
C MET A 73 22.43 9.78 30.68
N VAL A 74 21.30 9.16 31.03
CA VAL A 74 20.87 9.04 32.45
C VAL A 74 21.90 8.27 33.27
N ALA A 75 22.39 7.13 32.77
CA ALA A 75 23.41 6.35 33.46
C ALA A 75 24.71 7.13 33.68
N SER A 76 25.12 7.94 32.70
CA SER A 76 26.30 8.81 32.79
C SER A 76 26.15 9.87 33.90
N ILE A 77 24.97 10.49 34.00
CA ILE A 77 24.68 11.47 35.05
C ILE A 77 24.72 10.81 36.43
N LEU A 78 24.06 9.66 36.60
CA LEU A 78 24.04 8.93 37.86
C LEU A 78 25.44 8.51 38.32
N ARG A 79 26.33 8.14 37.39
CA ARG A 79 27.74 7.82 37.72
C ARG A 79 28.53 9.02 38.21
N ARG A 80 28.20 10.23 37.78
CA ARG A 80 28.89 11.47 38.21
C ARG A 80 28.43 11.98 39.58
N MET A 81 27.27 11.52 40.04
CA MET A 81 26.71 11.89 41.35
C MET A 81 27.19 11.00 42.50
N ARG A 82 27.90 9.92 42.17
CA ARG A 82 28.43 8.93 43.11
C ARG A 82 29.92 9.13 43.29
#